data_AF-A0A8S9RH02-F1
#
_entry.id   AF-A0A8S9RH02-F1
#
_cell.length_a   1.000
_cell.length_b   1.000
_cell.length_c   1.000
_cell.angle_alpha   90.00
_cell.angle_beta   90.00
_cell.angle_gamma   90.00
#
_symmetry.space_group_name_H-M   'P 1'
#
loop_
_entity.id
_entity.type
_entity.pdbx_description
1 polymer ?
#
loop_
_entity_poly.entity_id
_entity_poly.type
_entity_poly.pdbx_seq_one_letter_code
_entity_poly.pdbx_strand_id
1 'polypeptide(L)'
;MWNVVSSVLSFCFQPAKKWFLEKAKYILELEDNLEALQTVAPRLEAVKVDLQNQLEMAERKGLRGLHEFKVWISEVEAIQPKVDKLLEDRSAEIERLSMYGYCSSNFFLTYCYGKDVFEILEKVQSILSSKSSGEVARIGPPPGVEERATQRTVGLEKMLEATWRRTLESWVFTVWVE
;
A
#
# COMPACT_ATOMS: atom_id res chain seq x y z
N MET A 1 37.17 50.58 -1.11
CA MET A 1 37.36 49.28 -0.43
C MET A 1 36.07 48.69 0.10
N TRP A 2 35.20 49.45 0.78
CA TRP A 2 33.94 48.96 1.37
C TRP A 2 33.02 48.21 0.38
N ASN A 3 32.86 48.72 -0.84
CA ASN A 3 32.01 48.09 -1.87
C ASN A 3 32.56 46.73 -2.36
N VAL A 4 33.88 46.55 -2.35
CA VAL A 4 34.53 45.30 -2.79
C VAL A 4 34.45 44.24 -1.69
N VAL A 5 34.66 44.63 -0.43
CA VAL A 5 34.46 43.74 0.72
C VAL A 5 32.99 43.32 0.82
N SER A 6 32.07 44.27 0.59
CA SER A 6 30.62 44.01 0.54
C SER A 6 30.23 43.07 -0.61
N SER A 7 30.77 43.25 -1.83
CA SER A 7 30.44 42.37 -2.96
C SER A 7 31.03 40.98 -2.82
N VAL A 8 32.23 40.85 -2.24
CA VAL A 8 32.86 39.54 -1.97
C VAL A 8 32.11 38.80 -0.88
N LEU A 9 31.73 39.49 0.21
CA LEU A 9 30.86 38.90 1.23
C LEU A 9 29.52 38.49 0.62
N SER A 10 28.85 39.34 -0.15
CA SER A 10 27.55 39.02 -0.74
C SER A 10 27.61 37.82 -1.68
N PHE A 11 28.68 37.67 -2.47
CA PHE A 11 28.93 36.55 -3.36
C PHE A 11 29.16 35.24 -2.60
N CYS A 12 29.93 35.27 -1.51
CA CYS A 12 30.13 34.11 -0.63
C CYS A 12 28.85 33.69 0.10
N PHE A 13 27.95 34.63 0.41
CA PHE A 13 26.68 34.34 1.09
C PHE A 13 25.53 33.96 0.13
N GLN A 14 25.63 34.19 -1.19
CA GLN A 14 24.57 33.82 -2.15
C GLN A 14 24.25 32.31 -2.15
N PRO A 15 25.24 31.38 -2.23
CA PRO A 15 24.96 29.95 -2.24
C PRO A 15 24.32 29.47 -0.94
N ALA A 16 24.80 29.99 0.19
CA ALA A 16 24.22 29.72 1.51
C ALA A 16 22.78 30.21 1.59
N LYS A 17 22.50 31.44 1.13
CA LYS A 17 21.14 32.01 1.10
C LYS A 17 20.19 31.17 0.25
N LYS A 18 20.62 30.73 -0.93
CA LYS A 18 19.82 29.85 -1.80
C LYS A 18 19.51 28.51 -1.12
N TRP A 19 20.52 27.89 -0.51
CA TRP A 19 20.36 26.64 0.23
C TRP A 19 19.38 26.80 1.41
N PHE A 20 19.50 27.88 2.17
CA PHE A 20 18.58 28.20 3.27
C PHE A 20 17.14 28.38 2.79
N LEU A 21 16.92 29.10 1.68
CA LEU A 21 15.58 29.30 1.11
C LEU A 21 14.95 27.98 0.63
N GLU A 22 15.74 27.13 -0.02
CA GLU A 22 15.27 25.81 -0.47
C GLU A 22 14.83 24.93 0.71
N LYS A 23 15.56 24.98 1.83
CA LYS A 23 15.24 24.19 3.02
C LYS A 23 14.12 24.81 3.85
N ALA A 24 14.03 26.14 3.87
CA ALA A 24 12.98 26.87 4.57
C ALA A 24 11.58 26.54 4.03
N LYS A 25 11.45 26.15 2.76
CA LYS A 25 10.17 25.70 2.18
C LYS A 25 9.48 24.63 3.05
N TYR A 26 10.21 23.60 3.45
CA TYR A 26 9.66 22.50 4.27
C TYR A 26 9.20 22.93 5.65
N ILE A 27 9.79 24.01 6.18
CA ILE A 27 9.42 24.58 7.47
C ILE A 27 8.18 25.48 7.31
N LEU A 28 8.15 26.31 6.27
CA LEU A 28 7.03 27.20 5.98
C LEU A 28 5.75 26.44 5.66
N GLU A 29 5.87 25.32 4.96
CA GLU A 29 4.73 24.46 4.57
C GLU A 29 4.44 23.38 5.62
N LEU A 30 5.14 23.36 6.77
CA LEU A 30 5.05 22.25 7.71
C LEU A 30 3.65 22.10 8.29
N GLU A 31 3.04 23.19 8.75
CA GLU A 31 1.70 23.16 9.34
C GLU A 31 0.65 22.67 8.33
N ASP A 32 0.68 23.21 7.12
CA ASP A 32 -0.20 22.82 6.02
C ASP A 32 -0.02 21.34 5.65
N ASN A 33 1.22 20.87 5.55
CA ASN A 33 1.52 19.48 5.23
C ASN A 33 1.07 18.53 6.34
N LEU A 34 1.20 18.92 7.61
CA LEU A 34 0.69 18.15 8.75
C LEU A 34 -0.84 18.09 8.76
N GLU A 35 -1.52 19.19 8.47
CA GLU A 35 -2.97 19.23 8.35
C GLU A 35 -3.47 18.35 7.19
N ALA A 36 -2.79 18.43 6.04
CA ALA A 36 -3.06 17.56 4.90
C ALA A 36 -2.83 16.08 5.26
N LEU A 37 -1.74 15.76 5.96
CA LEU A 37 -1.42 14.40 6.41
C LEU A 37 -2.49 13.87 7.37
N GLN A 38 -2.91 14.69 8.34
CA GLN A 38 -3.97 14.38 9.30
C GLN A 38 -5.33 14.16 8.62
N THR A 39 -5.58 14.86 7.51
CA THR A 39 -6.81 14.73 6.74
C THR A 39 -6.82 13.47 5.87
N VAL A 40 -5.68 13.14 5.24
CA VAL A 40 -5.60 12.03 4.28
C VAL A 40 -5.39 10.67 4.94
N ALA A 41 -4.75 10.62 6.11
CA ALA A 41 -4.44 9.37 6.82
C ALA A 41 -5.70 8.55 7.17
N PRO A 42 -6.79 9.13 7.72
CA PRO A 42 -8.02 8.38 7.99
C PRO A 42 -8.66 7.81 6.72
N ARG A 43 -8.55 8.53 5.60
CA ARG A 43 -9.06 8.06 4.30
C ARG A 43 -8.26 6.86 3.80
N LEU A 44 -6.93 6.89 3.93
CA LEU A 44 -6.07 5.75 3.58
C LEU A 44 -6.46 4.50 4.39
N GLU A 45 -6.68 4.67 5.69
CA GLU A 45 -7.10 3.58 6.58
C GLU A 45 -8.47 3.01 6.20
N ALA A 46 -9.46 3.89 5.98
CA ALA A 46 -10.81 3.46 5.59
C ALA A 46 -10.79 2.62 4.31
N VAL A 47 -10.02 3.04 3.30
CA VAL A 47 -9.89 2.29 2.05
C VAL A 47 -9.21 0.94 2.27
N LYS A 48 -8.18 0.86 3.12
CA LYS A 48 -7.52 -0.41 3.48
C LYS A 48 -8.51 -1.38 4.13
N VAL A 49 -9.25 -0.92 5.13
CA VAL A 49 -10.24 -1.74 5.86
C VAL A 49 -11.33 -2.23 4.91
N ASP A 50 -11.86 -1.36 4.05
CA ASP A 50 -12.87 -1.75 3.06
C ASP A 50 -12.34 -2.83 2.10
N LEU A 51 -11.12 -2.66 1.58
CA LEU A 51 -10.51 -3.65 0.69
C LEU A 51 -10.23 -4.98 1.40
N GLN A 52 -9.76 -4.96 2.64
CA GLN A 52 -9.56 -6.17 3.44
C GLN A 52 -10.88 -6.94 3.62
N ASN A 53 -11.96 -6.23 3.97
CA ASN A 53 -13.29 -6.81 4.09
C ASN A 53 -13.81 -7.39 2.76
N GLN A 54 -13.62 -6.66 1.65
CA GLN A 54 -14.06 -7.13 0.34
C GLN A 54 -13.29 -8.38 -0.11
N LEU A 55 -11.97 -8.44 0.13
CA LEU A 55 -11.16 -9.63 -0.15
C LEU A 55 -11.59 -10.81 0.70
N GLU A 56 -11.78 -10.62 2.01
CA GLU A 56 -12.25 -11.67 2.93
C GLU A 56 -13.61 -12.23 2.48
N MET A 57 -14.55 -11.36 2.12
CA MET A 57 -15.88 -11.75 1.65
C MET A 57 -15.83 -12.48 0.30
N ALA A 58 -14.91 -12.12 -0.59
CA ALA A 58 -14.71 -12.81 -1.85
C ALA A 58 -14.11 -14.22 -1.64
N GLU A 59 -13.11 -14.33 -0.76
CA GLU A 59 -12.48 -15.61 -0.42
C GLU A 59 -13.48 -16.57 0.26
N ARG A 60 -14.36 -16.06 1.14
CA ARG A 60 -15.48 -16.84 1.70
C ARG A 60 -16.44 -17.39 0.64
N LYS A 61 -16.56 -16.72 -0.51
CA LYS A 61 -17.36 -17.18 -1.66
C LYS A 61 -16.60 -18.12 -2.60
N GLY A 62 -15.37 -18.52 -2.25
CA GLY A 62 -14.51 -19.35 -3.09
C GLY A 62 -13.86 -18.61 -4.25
N LEU A 63 -13.93 -17.27 -4.27
CA LEU A 63 -13.23 -16.46 -5.27
C LEU A 63 -11.78 -16.23 -4.82
N ARG A 64 -10.89 -16.02 -5.79
CA ARG A 64 -9.50 -15.67 -5.52
C ARG A 64 -9.36 -14.15 -5.51
N GLY A 65 -9.07 -13.58 -4.35
CA GLY A 65 -8.70 -12.17 -4.22
C GLY A 65 -7.50 -11.82 -5.10
N LEU A 66 -7.55 -10.67 -5.78
CA LEU A 66 -6.46 -10.26 -6.66
C LEU A 66 -5.23 -9.85 -5.87
N HIS A 67 -4.07 -10.25 -6.38
CA HIS A 67 -2.79 -10.01 -5.71
C HIS A 67 -2.46 -8.51 -5.63
N GLU A 68 -2.86 -7.71 -6.61
CA GLU A 68 -2.64 -6.25 -6.62
C GLU A 68 -3.24 -5.56 -5.38
N PHE A 69 -4.44 -5.95 -4.94
CA PHE A 69 -5.05 -5.37 -3.74
C PHE A 69 -4.34 -5.80 -2.46
N LYS A 70 -3.81 -7.04 -2.43
CA LYS A 70 -2.99 -7.52 -1.31
C LYS A 70 -1.69 -6.73 -1.21
N VAL A 71 -1.03 -6.48 -2.34
CA VAL A 71 0.19 -5.64 -2.40
C VAL A 71 -0.13 -4.22 -1.94
N TRP A 72 -1.20 -3.62 -2.44
CA TRP A 72 -1.63 -2.28 -2.06
C TRP A 72 -1.88 -2.18 -0.54
N ILE A 73 -2.59 -3.16 0.06
CA ILE A 73 -2.81 -3.22 1.51
C ILE A 73 -1.47 -3.27 2.26
N SER A 74 -0.53 -4.11 1.83
CA SER A 74 0.80 -4.18 2.45
C SER A 74 1.60 -2.89 2.35
N GLU A 75 1.46 -2.13 1.26
CA GLU A 75 2.06 -0.79 1.13
C GLU A 75 1.47 0.19 2.16
N VAL A 76 0.16 0.14 2.39
CA VAL A 76 -0.50 0.94 3.44
C VAL A 76 0.00 0.54 4.83
N GLU A 77 0.05 -0.76 5.13
CA GLU A 77 0.53 -1.26 6.43
C GLU A 77 1.99 -0.86 6.70
N ALA A 78 2.82 -0.74 5.65
CA ALA A 78 4.21 -0.31 5.77
C ALA A 78 4.37 1.21 6.00
N ILE A 79 3.45 2.04 5.48
CA ILE A 79 3.54 3.50 5.61
C ILE A 79 2.86 4.02 6.88
N GLN A 80 1.82 3.34 7.35
CA GLN A 80 0.98 3.80 8.44
C GLN A 80 1.73 4.07 9.77
N PRO A 81 2.66 3.21 10.23
CA PRO A 81 3.44 3.51 11.44
C PRO A 81 4.27 4.79 11.34
N LYS A 82 4.70 5.17 10.12
CA LYS A 82 5.44 6.42 9.90
C LYS A 82 4.51 7.63 9.98
N VAL A 83 3.31 7.51 9.43
CA VAL A 83 2.27 8.55 9.52
C VAL A 83 1.90 8.79 10.98
N ASP A 84 1.63 7.72 11.73
CA ASP A 84 1.23 7.81 13.14
C ASP A 84 2.32 8.50 13.97
N LYS A 85 3.59 8.10 13.78
CA LYS A 85 4.73 8.72 14.46
C LYS A 85 4.83 10.22 14.17
N LEU A 86 4.71 10.63 12.90
CA LEU A 86 4.77 12.05 12.54
C LEU A 86 3.61 12.83 13.18
N LEU A 87 2.40 12.27 13.22
CA LEU A 87 1.26 12.94 13.84
C LEU A 87 1.37 13.01 15.38
N GLU A 88 2.03 12.03 16.01
CA GLU A 88 2.36 12.05 17.44
C GLU A 88 3.38 13.15 17.76
N ASP A 89 4.46 13.23 16.97
CA ASP A 89 5.55 14.20 17.13
C ASP A 89 5.13 15.66 16.80
N ARG A 90 3.97 15.86 16.15
CA ARG A 90 3.45 17.17 15.70
C ARG A 90 3.51 18.25 16.77
N SER A 91 2.97 17.96 17.95
CA SER A 91 2.80 18.97 19.01
C SER A 91 4.14 19.52 19.49
N ALA A 92 5.09 18.64 19.77
CA ALA A 92 6.45 19.00 20.18
C ALA A 92 7.17 19.82 19.10
N GLU A 93 6.97 19.47 17.83
CA GLU A 93 7.65 20.16 16.74
C GLU A 93 7.11 21.56 16.45
N ILE A 94 5.79 21.73 16.49
CA ILE A 94 5.14 23.04 16.35
C ILE A 94 5.55 23.96 17.52
N GLU A 95 5.59 23.43 18.75
CA GLU A 95 6.09 24.18 19.90
C GLU A 95 7.54 24.64 19.67
N ARG A 96 8.40 23.73 19.20
CA ARG A 96 9.81 24.01 18.93
C ARG A 96 10.01 25.10 17.88
N LEU A 97 9.13 25.16 16.87
CA LEU A 97 9.10 26.25 15.88
C LEU A 97 8.70 27.58 16.50
N SER A 98 7.64 27.58 17.31
CA SER A 98 7.07 28.79 17.91
C SER A 98 8.02 29.47 18.91
N MET A 99 8.76 28.69 19.71
CA MET A 99 9.56 29.23 20.81
C MET A 99 10.94 29.77 20.40
N TYR A 100 11.54 29.23 19.35
CA TYR A 100 12.98 29.46 19.07
C TYR A 100 13.27 30.08 17.70
N GLY A 101 12.24 30.30 16.86
CA GLY A 101 12.40 30.85 15.52
C GLY A 101 13.45 30.09 14.70
N TYR A 102 14.23 30.81 13.90
CA TYR A 102 15.22 30.26 12.95
C TYR A 102 16.64 30.09 13.55
N CYS A 103 16.78 29.72 14.83
CA CYS A 103 18.10 29.38 15.41
C CYS A 103 18.67 28.08 14.80
N SER A 104 19.98 28.00 14.52
CA SER A 104 20.59 26.99 13.62
C SER A 104 20.36 25.50 13.97
N SER A 105 20.43 25.11 15.25
CA SER A 105 20.17 23.70 15.66
C SER A 105 18.70 23.32 15.48
N ASN A 106 17.81 24.23 15.85
CA ASN A 106 16.36 24.05 15.76
C ASN A 106 15.90 24.19 14.30
N PHE A 107 16.57 25.02 13.50
CA PHE A 107 16.32 25.11 12.07
C PHE A 107 16.55 23.77 11.37
N PHE A 108 17.69 23.15 11.61
CA PHE A 108 18.04 21.88 10.96
C PHE A 108 17.10 20.75 11.37
N LEU A 109 16.77 20.63 12.66
CA LEU A 109 15.80 19.63 13.13
C LEU A 109 14.42 19.83 12.48
N THR A 110 13.95 21.09 12.38
CA THR A 110 12.62 21.35 11.79
C THR A 110 12.62 21.07 10.31
N TYR A 111 13.71 21.43 9.65
CA TYR A 111 13.89 21.11 8.26
C TYR A 111 13.80 19.60 8.03
N CYS A 112 14.52 18.78 8.82
CA CYS A 112 14.50 17.33 8.68
C CYS A 112 13.09 16.76 8.89
N TYR A 113 12.43 17.18 9.97
CA TYR A 113 11.07 16.72 10.25
C TYR A 113 10.09 17.18 9.17
N GLY A 114 10.12 18.45 8.75
CA GLY A 114 9.20 18.94 7.73
C GLY A 114 9.44 18.32 6.36
N LYS A 115 10.68 17.95 6.07
CA LYS A 115 11.00 17.13 4.90
C LYS A 115 10.39 15.73 5.02
N ASP A 116 10.51 15.07 6.17
CA ASP A 116 9.90 13.75 6.39
C ASP A 116 8.37 13.81 6.25
N VAL A 117 7.72 14.84 6.81
CA VAL A 117 6.27 15.06 6.65
C VAL A 117 5.90 15.20 5.17
N PHE A 118 6.63 16.02 4.42
CA PHE A 118 6.39 16.21 2.99
C PHE A 118 6.55 14.90 2.20
N GLU A 119 7.65 14.17 2.39
CA GLU A 119 7.91 12.91 1.68
C GLU A 119 6.87 11.82 2.01
N ILE A 120 6.45 11.72 3.27
CA ILE A 120 5.42 10.78 3.69
C ILE A 120 4.05 11.18 3.13
N LEU A 121 3.73 12.48 3.12
CA LEU A 121 2.49 12.98 2.53
C LEU A 121 2.40 12.65 1.03
N GLU A 122 3.46 12.94 0.26
CA GLU A 122 3.51 12.60 -1.16
C GLU A 122 3.34 11.08 -1.38
N LYS A 123 4.00 10.27 -0.55
CA LYS A 123 3.89 8.81 -0.63
C LYS A 123 2.47 8.32 -0.32
N VAL A 124 1.82 8.86 0.71
CA VAL A 124 0.44 8.52 1.05
C VAL A 124 -0.52 8.89 -0.09
N GLN A 125 -0.36 10.08 -0.67
CA GLN A 125 -1.16 10.50 -1.82
C GLN A 125 -0.91 9.59 -3.04
N SER A 126 0.34 9.22 -3.31
CA SER A 126 0.69 8.29 -4.38
C SER A 126 0.06 6.92 -4.18
N ILE A 127 0.04 6.38 -2.96
CA ILE A 127 -0.61 5.09 -2.66
C ILE A 127 -2.13 5.21 -2.88
N LEU A 128 -2.75 6.30 -2.43
CA LEU A 128 -4.18 6.53 -2.68
C LEU A 128 -4.51 6.60 -4.17
N SER A 129 -3.66 7.25 -4.96
CA SER A 129 -3.84 7.37 -6.40
C SER A 129 -3.52 6.08 -7.17
N SER A 130 -2.64 5.22 -6.65
CA SER A 130 -2.27 3.94 -7.28
C SER A 130 -3.30 2.83 -7.07
N LYS A 131 -4.29 3.05 -6.19
CA LYS A 131 -5.35 2.08 -5.93
C LYS A 131 -6.07 1.69 -7.24
N SER A 132 -6.00 0.41 -7.59
CA SER A 132 -6.73 -0.09 -8.76
C SER A 132 -8.24 0.03 -8.56
N SER A 133 -8.93 0.41 -9.63
CA SER A 133 -10.39 0.44 -9.70
C SER A 133 -10.86 -0.83 -10.40
N GLY A 134 -11.81 -1.56 -9.81
CA GLY A 134 -12.33 -2.77 -10.41
C GLY A 134 -12.77 -3.82 -9.40
N GLU A 135 -12.99 -5.03 -9.90
CA GLU A 135 -13.39 -6.17 -9.10
C GLU A 135 -12.21 -6.68 -8.26
N VAL A 136 -12.41 -6.80 -6.94
CA VAL A 136 -11.33 -7.17 -6.01
C VAL A 136 -10.91 -8.64 -6.07
N ALA A 137 -11.70 -9.46 -6.74
CA ALA A 137 -11.50 -10.89 -6.83
C ALA A 137 -12.04 -11.43 -8.14
N ARG A 138 -11.57 -12.61 -8.52
CA ARG A 138 -12.04 -13.32 -9.72
C ARG A 138 -12.27 -14.79 -9.41
N ILE A 139 -13.03 -15.46 -10.28
CA ILE A 139 -13.16 -16.92 -10.23
C ILE A 139 -11.75 -17.53 -10.26
N GLY A 140 -11.42 -18.29 -9.22
CA GLY A 140 -10.15 -18.99 -9.17
C GLY A 140 -10.07 -20.05 -10.27
N PRO A 141 -8.86 -20.52 -10.63
CA PRO A 141 -8.73 -21.76 -11.39
C PRO A 141 -9.60 -22.83 -10.71
N PRO A 142 -10.31 -23.68 -11.48
CA PRO A 142 -11.02 -24.80 -10.89
C PRO A 142 -10.08 -25.53 -9.94
N PRO A 143 -10.56 -26.00 -8.77
CA PRO A 143 -9.71 -26.77 -7.87
C PRO A 143 -9.03 -27.85 -8.71
N GLY A 144 -7.70 -27.94 -8.60
CA GLY A 144 -6.96 -29.00 -9.27
C GLY A 144 -7.65 -30.31 -8.94
N VAL A 145 -7.88 -31.15 -9.95
CA VAL A 145 -8.52 -32.45 -9.75
C VAL A 145 -7.65 -33.21 -8.75
N GLU A 146 -7.98 -33.14 -7.48
CA GLU A 146 -7.42 -34.02 -6.48
C GLU A 146 -8.00 -35.39 -6.79
N GLU A 147 -7.15 -36.27 -7.32
CA GLU A 147 -7.45 -37.68 -7.40
C GLU A 147 -7.75 -38.14 -5.98
N ARG A 148 -9.05 -38.32 -5.70
CA ARG A 148 -9.54 -38.80 -4.42
C ARG A 148 -8.86 -40.14 -4.18
N ALA A 149 -8.01 -40.22 -3.16
CA ALA A 149 -7.32 -41.47 -2.81
C ALA A 149 -8.36 -42.58 -2.69
N THR A 150 -8.41 -43.44 -3.70
CA THR A 150 -9.36 -44.54 -3.77
C THR A 150 -8.81 -45.62 -2.87
N GLN A 151 -9.41 -45.77 -1.68
CA GLN A 151 -9.19 -46.95 -0.87
C GLN A 151 -9.55 -48.16 -1.71
N ARG A 152 -8.62 -49.11 -1.85
CA ARG A 152 -8.84 -50.35 -2.62
C ARG A 152 -10.00 -51.12 -1.98
N THR A 153 -11.18 -51.04 -2.59
CA THR A 153 -12.35 -51.80 -2.15
C THR A 153 -12.15 -53.27 -2.54
N VAL A 154 -11.63 -54.06 -1.60
CA VAL A 154 -11.53 -55.52 -1.76
C VAL A 154 -12.90 -56.16 -1.56
N GLY A 155 -13.32 -57.01 -2.50
CA GLY A 155 -14.60 -57.76 -2.45
C GLY A 155 -15.74 -57.22 -3.32
N LEU A 156 -15.51 -56.15 -4.10
CA LEU A 156 -16.49 -55.58 -5.04
C LEU A 156 -16.14 -55.81 -6.52
N GLU A 157 -15.15 -56.66 -6.81
CA GLU A 157 -14.59 -56.83 -8.16
C GLU A 157 -15.67 -57.27 -9.16
N LYS A 158 -16.56 -58.20 -8.77
CA LYS A 158 -17.67 -58.66 -9.62
C LYS A 158 -18.70 -57.56 -9.91
N MET A 159 -18.95 -56.68 -8.94
CA MET A 159 -19.92 -55.60 -9.07
C MET A 159 -19.36 -54.47 -9.95
N LEU A 160 -18.06 -54.18 -9.80
CA LEU A 160 -17.33 -53.24 -10.66
C LEU A 160 -17.34 -53.72 -12.11
N GLU A 161 -17.00 -54.99 -12.34
CA GLU A 161 -16.95 -55.59 -13.67
C GLU A 161 -18.33 -55.59 -14.36
N ALA A 162 -19.41 -55.87 -13.63
CA ALA A 162 -20.77 -55.82 -14.17
C ALA A 162 -21.20 -54.40 -14.52
N THR A 163 -20.82 -53.41 -13.70
CA THR A 163 -21.15 -52.01 -13.93
C THR A 163 -20.38 -51.46 -15.11
N TRP A 164 -19.07 -51.74 -15.17
CA TRP A 164 -18.20 -51.32 -16.27
C TRP A 164 -18.65 -51.87 -17.63
N ARG A 165 -19.06 -53.16 -17.67
CA ARG A 165 -19.57 -53.79 -18.87
C ARG A 165 -20.85 -53.13 -19.38
N ARG A 166 -21.79 -52.82 -18.48
CA ARG A 166 -23.03 -52.08 -18.83
C ARG A 166 -22.73 -50.66 -19.32
N THR A 167 -21.75 -49.99 -18.73
CA THR A 167 -21.34 -48.66 -19.18
C THR A 167 -20.72 -48.74 -20.57
N LEU A 168 -19.78 -49.64 -20.82
CA LEU A 168 -19.19 -49.83 -22.15
C LEU A 168 -20.23 -50.22 -23.21
N GLU A 169 -21.17 -51.11 -22.88
CA GLU A 169 -22.27 -51.49 -23.78
C GLU A 169 -23.16 -50.29 -24.15
N SER A 170 -23.42 -49.39 -23.19
CA SER A 170 -24.17 -48.14 -23.43
C SER A 170 -23.39 -47.15 -24.30
N TRP A 171 -22.08 -47.01 -24.10
CA TRP A 171 -21.22 -46.14 -24.92
C TRP A 171 -21.06 -46.69 -26.34
N VAL A 172 -20.94 -48.02 -26.49
CA VAL A 172 -20.91 -48.69 -27.79
C VAL A 172 -22.24 -48.51 -28.51
N PHE A 173 -23.39 -48.61 -27.84
CA PHE A 173 -24.69 -48.35 -28.48
C PHE A 173 -24.87 -46.90 -28.97
N THR A 174 -24.15 -45.94 -28.40
CA THR A 174 -24.26 -44.52 -28.77
C THR A 174 -23.39 -44.15 -29.98
N VAL A 175 -22.36 -44.94 -30.30
CA VAL A 175 -21.43 -44.71 -31.42
C VAL A 175 -21.89 -45.40 -32.73
N TRP A 176 -22.85 -46.33 -32.67
CA TRP A 176 -23.36 -47.06 -33.84
C TRP A 176 -24.77 -46.63 -34.29
N VAL A 177 -25.25 -45.46 -33.86
CA VAL A 177 -26.56 -44.88 -34.24
C VAL A 177 -26.43 -43.51 -34.96
N GLU A 178 -25.27 -43.22 -35.55
CA GLU A 178 -25.10 -42.22 -36.62
C GLU A 178 -24.55 -42.90 -37.88
#